data_AF-A0A0S6UDC3-F1
#
_entry.id   AF-A0A0S6UDC3-F1
#
_cell.length_a   1.000
_cell.length_b   1.000
_cell.length_c   1.000
_cell.angle_alpha   90.00
_cell.angle_beta   90.00
_cell.angle_gamma   90.00
#
_symmetry.space_group_name_H-M   'P 1'
#
loop_
_entity.id
_entity.type
_entity.pdbx_description
1 polymer ?
#
loop_
_entity_poly.entity_id
_entity_poly.type
_entity_poly.pdbx_seq_one_letter_code
_entity_poly.pdbx_strand_id
1 'polypeptide(L)'
;MQGKKRLFFSLGTVILLVALAGWRVWAWRATTSSGPDPSQFPPAPAPAAGASYDVLVVGGQPEGVAAAIAAARQGAKVLLVEKRDGLGGLFTYGWLNFIDMNYGPHYELLTRGTFQEFYRRVHGSVFDVAEAKKVLADMVGRYPNLALSLNTSFKEPILEDNKLVGIKAVKDGREMPFYASRVIDATQNADVAAAAGVPYTVGAEDIGEKDRRQAVTLVFRLGGVDWQTLARAVGSQIKDAKISDRAAWGFGSIARGYQPSTPRLRLRGFNIARQDDGSVFINALQIFGVDGLSAASREEAIKLAQRELPAITDFLRSHMPGFAGARLLGAAPELYIRETRHIKALYQLDLNDVLFNRYFPDAIALGSYPVDVQATSPEDTGYVYGRPEVYSIPFRSLVPEKIDNLLVVGRSAGYTHLAAGSARVVPIGMATGDAAGVAAVYSLQVNKNFRELAASPRDIKAIQDKLVKMGAYLKDYHIKNPLENHWAFEGLKFVNHWGLIVAGYNNDWKLDTPISRISFYYMTANALTRAAGRADLVAARAEVLKPYLEGGNLNRGDAAKLLLTYLGVDARTLDPGAAVAMAGEKGLLPLEHTGSDPAGAVTGAEAYYATERLCALLAKGSSR
;
A
#
# COMPACT_ATOMS: atom_id res chain seq x y z
N MET A 1 -65.89 -39.02 -32.69
CA MET A 1 -65.91 -37.69 -32.03
C MET A 1 -64.66 -37.58 -31.17
N GLN A 2 -63.64 -36.91 -31.68
CA GLN A 2 -63.10 -35.63 -31.17
C GLN A 2 -62.59 -35.68 -29.71
N GLY A 3 -61.28 -35.46 -29.57
CA GLY A 3 -60.61 -35.25 -28.29
C GLY A 3 -59.11 -34.99 -28.43
N LYS A 4 -58.73 -33.93 -29.16
CA LYS A 4 -57.34 -33.46 -29.31
C LYS A 4 -56.75 -33.08 -27.92
N LYS A 5 -55.70 -33.75 -27.45
CA LYS A 5 -54.77 -33.20 -26.44
C LYS A 5 -53.56 -32.64 -27.18
N ARG A 6 -53.49 -31.32 -27.27
CA ARG A 6 -52.32 -30.56 -27.74
C ARG A 6 -51.23 -30.65 -26.67
N LEU A 7 -50.06 -31.19 -27.04
CA LEU A 7 -48.85 -31.09 -26.25
C LEU A 7 -48.32 -29.66 -26.39
N PHE A 8 -48.48 -28.83 -25.37
CA PHE A 8 -47.80 -27.54 -25.28
C PHE A 8 -46.33 -27.80 -24.94
N PHE A 9 -45.46 -27.81 -25.95
CA PHE A 9 -44.04 -27.58 -25.71
C PHE A 9 -43.88 -26.10 -25.37
N SER A 10 -43.58 -25.80 -24.10
CA SER A 10 -43.28 -24.45 -23.66
C SER A 10 -42.03 -23.94 -24.41
N LEU A 11 -42.16 -22.77 -25.02
CA LEU A 11 -41.07 -22.01 -25.65
C LEU A 11 -39.81 -21.91 -24.76
N GLY A 12 -39.98 -21.99 -23.44
CA GLY A 12 -38.91 -22.00 -22.44
C GLY A 12 -37.94 -23.17 -22.52
N THR A 13 -38.37 -24.36 -22.97
CA THR A 13 -37.50 -25.56 -23.02
C THR A 13 -36.56 -25.52 -24.24
N VAL A 14 -37.01 -24.92 -25.35
CA VAL A 14 -36.17 -24.69 -26.54
C VAL A 14 -35.19 -23.54 -26.31
N ILE A 15 -35.60 -22.50 -25.58
CA ILE A 15 -34.72 -21.39 -25.18
C ILE A 15 -33.61 -21.87 -24.22
N LEU A 16 -33.91 -22.78 -23.30
CA LEU A 16 -32.90 -23.33 -22.38
C LEU A 16 -31.83 -24.17 -23.11
N LEU A 17 -32.23 -24.97 -24.10
CA LEU A 17 -31.32 -25.82 -24.87
C LEU A 17 -30.46 -25.00 -25.85
N VAL A 18 -31.00 -23.93 -26.44
CA VAL A 18 -30.24 -22.99 -27.28
C VAL A 18 -29.29 -22.13 -26.43
N ALA A 19 -29.69 -21.74 -25.21
CA ALA A 19 -28.83 -21.03 -24.27
C ALA A 19 -27.69 -21.92 -23.73
N LEU A 20 -27.94 -23.20 -23.45
CA LEU A 20 -26.91 -24.17 -23.02
C LEU A 20 -25.94 -24.53 -24.16
N ALA A 21 -26.42 -24.64 -25.40
CA ALA A 21 -25.57 -24.83 -26.58
C ALA A 21 -24.75 -23.56 -26.91
N GLY A 22 -25.36 -22.38 -26.81
CA GLY A 22 -24.70 -21.08 -26.97
C GLY A 22 -23.66 -20.82 -25.88
N TRP A 23 -23.92 -21.22 -24.62
CA TRP A 23 -22.98 -21.11 -23.52
C TRP A 23 -21.80 -22.08 -23.68
N ARG A 24 -22.01 -23.30 -24.19
CA ARG A 24 -20.91 -24.22 -24.52
C ARG A 24 -20.07 -23.74 -25.70
N VAL A 25 -20.67 -23.14 -26.72
CA VAL A 25 -19.92 -22.54 -27.85
C VAL A 25 -19.19 -21.26 -27.43
N TRP A 26 -19.74 -20.46 -26.52
CA TRP A 26 -19.06 -19.29 -25.94
C TRP A 26 -17.95 -19.69 -24.97
N ALA A 27 -18.15 -20.70 -24.12
CA ALA A 27 -17.14 -21.25 -23.22
C ALA A 27 -16.00 -21.96 -23.97
N TRP A 28 -16.27 -22.53 -25.16
CA TRP A 28 -15.25 -23.10 -26.04
C TRP A 28 -14.53 -22.06 -26.91
N ARG A 29 -15.19 -20.92 -27.22
CA ARG A 29 -14.54 -19.77 -27.88
C ARG A 29 -13.79 -18.84 -26.91
N ALA A 30 -14.01 -19.00 -25.61
CA ALA A 30 -13.28 -18.32 -24.54
C ALA A 30 -11.96 -19.01 -24.15
N THR A 31 -11.51 -19.99 -24.93
CA THR A 31 -10.12 -20.45 -24.92
C THR A 31 -9.33 -19.79 -26.05
N THR A 32 -8.29 -19.07 -25.61
CA THR A 32 -7.00 -18.90 -26.27
C THR A 32 -6.95 -18.05 -27.54
N SER A 33 -6.67 -16.74 -27.39
CA SER A 33 -5.39 -16.31 -27.98
C SER A 33 -4.32 -16.93 -27.09
N SER A 34 -3.96 -18.18 -27.36
CA SER A 34 -2.82 -18.80 -26.71
C SER A 34 -1.64 -17.99 -27.19
N GLY A 35 -1.18 -17.05 -26.35
CA GLY A 35 0.25 -16.87 -26.24
C GLY A 35 0.85 -18.27 -26.20
N PRO A 36 1.91 -18.51 -26.98
CA PRO A 36 2.31 -19.85 -27.32
C PRO A 36 2.52 -20.68 -26.04
N ASP A 37 2.20 -21.97 -26.11
CA ASP A 37 2.23 -22.88 -24.96
C ASP A 37 3.60 -22.81 -24.27
N PRO A 38 3.68 -22.23 -23.07
CA PRO A 38 4.95 -22.00 -22.40
C PRO A 38 5.70 -23.28 -22.05
N SER A 39 4.98 -24.41 -21.95
CA SER A 39 5.56 -25.74 -21.72
C SER A 39 6.24 -26.35 -22.95
N GLN A 40 6.04 -25.75 -24.12
CA GLN A 40 6.68 -26.15 -25.39
C GLN A 40 7.95 -25.37 -25.69
N PHE A 41 8.39 -24.50 -24.78
CA PHE A 41 9.57 -23.69 -24.98
C PHE A 41 10.76 -24.17 -24.16
N PRO A 42 11.99 -24.05 -24.71
CA PRO A 42 13.20 -24.38 -23.97
C PRO A 42 13.30 -23.49 -22.72
N PRO A 43 13.95 -23.99 -21.65
CA PRO A 43 14.17 -23.20 -20.44
C PRO A 43 14.87 -21.88 -20.78
N ALA A 44 14.52 -20.85 -19.99
CA ALA A 44 15.13 -19.53 -20.04
C ALA A 44 16.67 -19.59 -20.24
N PRO A 45 17.23 -18.84 -21.21
CA PRO A 45 18.66 -18.84 -21.45
C PRO A 45 19.40 -18.32 -20.22
N ALA A 46 20.60 -18.87 -19.97
CA ALA A 46 21.45 -18.40 -18.91
C ALA A 46 21.80 -16.90 -19.11
N PRO A 47 21.77 -16.07 -18.05
CA PRO A 47 22.23 -14.69 -18.13
C PRO A 47 23.70 -14.63 -18.57
N ALA A 48 24.00 -13.84 -19.58
CA ALA A 48 25.36 -13.65 -20.07
C ALA A 48 25.89 -12.27 -19.67
N ALA A 49 27.11 -12.23 -19.12
CA ALA A 49 27.77 -10.98 -18.74
C ALA A 49 27.94 -10.06 -19.96
N GLY A 50 27.64 -8.77 -19.81
CA GLY A 50 27.75 -7.79 -20.90
C GLY A 50 26.70 -7.95 -22.00
N ALA A 51 25.74 -8.87 -21.87
CA ALA A 51 24.67 -9.01 -22.85
C ALA A 51 23.65 -7.87 -22.73
N SER A 52 23.12 -7.46 -23.89
CA SER A 52 22.01 -6.52 -23.99
C SER A 52 20.66 -7.23 -23.96
N TYR A 53 19.72 -6.63 -23.24
CA TYR A 53 18.33 -7.03 -23.11
C TYR A 53 17.42 -5.88 -23.54
N ASP A 54 16.17 -6.20 -23.90
CA ASP A 54 15.18 -5.17 -24.18
C ASP A 54 14.70 -4.55 -22.86
N VAL A 55 14.42 -5.42 -21.89
CA VAL A 55 13.91 -5.05 -20.56
C VAL A 55 14.73 -5.75 -19.47
N LEU A 56 15.26 -4.97 -18.54
CA LEU A 56 15.89 -5.46 -17.30
C LEU A 56 14.96 -5.19 -16.13
N VAL A 57 14.63 -6.22 -15.35
CA VAL A 57 13.89 -6.09 -14.10
C VAL A 57 14.82 -6.42 -12.93
N VAL A 58 14.95 -5.50 -11.99
CA VAL A 58 15.85 -5.64 -10.83
C VAL A 58 15.01 -5.84 -9.57
N GLY A 59 15.06 -7.05 -9.00
CA GLY A 59 14.26 -7.45 -7.85
C GLY A 59 13.18 -8.46 -8.21
N GLY A 60 13.24 -9.65 -7.60
CA GLY A 60 12.26 -10.73 -7.67
C GLY A 60 11.22 -10.68 -6.55
N GLN A 61 10.81 -9.47 -6.14
CA GLN A 61 9.53 -9.32 -5.44
C GLN A 61 8.38 -9.78 -6.35
N PRO A 62 7.18 -10.11 -5.83
CA PRO A 62 6.05 -10.52 -6.67
C PRO A 62 5.74 -9.50 -7.80
N GLU A 63 5.93 -8.21 -7.53
CA GLU A 63 5.78 -7.11 -8.49
C GLU A 63 6.80 -7.17 -9.64
N GLY A 64 8.06 -7.47 -9.33
CA GLY A 64 9.11 -7.65 -10.33
C GLY A 64 8.91 -8.92 -11.16
N VAL A 65 8.41 -9.99 -10.53
CA VAL A 65 8.00 -11.22 -11.24
C VAL A 65 6.88 -10.90 -12.23
N ALA A 66 5.87 -10.14 -11.82
CA ALA A 66 4.78 -9.71 -12.70
C ALA A 66 5.29 -8.85 -13.86
N ALA A 67 6.15 -7.86 -13.59
CA ALA A 67 6.75 -7.02 -14.63
C ALA A 67 7.55 -7.81 -15.66
N ALA A 68 8.38 -8.75 -15.20
CA ALA A 68 9.19 -9.58 -16.09
C ALA A 68 8.30 -10.47 -16.97
N ILE A 69 7.32 -11.16 -16.37
CA ILE A 69 6.35 -11.99 -17.10
C ILE A 69 5.57 -11.18 -18.13
N ALA A 70 5.10 -9.98 -17.77
CA ALA A 70 4.35 -9.13 -18.66
C ALA A 70 5.18 -8.65 -19.86
N ALA A 71 6.44 -8.25 -19.64
CA ALA A 71 7.36 -7.89 -20.72
C ALA A 71 7.67 -9.09 -21.64
N ALA A 72 7.95 -10.26 -21.07
CA ALA A 72 8.24 -11.47 -21.84
C ALA A 72 7.02 -11.94 -22.65
N ARG A 73 5.81 -11.85 -22.09
CA ARG A 73 4.56 -12.15 -22.80
C ARG A 73 4.34 -11.25 -24.02
N GLN A 74 4.92 -10.05 -24.03
CA GLN A 74 4.90 -9.12 -25.17
C GLN A 74 6.07 -9.36 -26.16
N GLY A 75 6.87 -10.41 -25.95
CA GLY A 75 7.93 -10.84 -26.88
C GLY A 75 9.31 -10.23 -26.63
N ALA A 76 9.48 -9.42 -25.59
CA ALA A 76 10.78 -8.80 -25.29
C ALA A 76 11.80 -9.83 -24.76
N LYS A 77 13.08 -9.60 -25.04
CA LYS A 77 14.20 -10.29 -24.39
C LYS A 77 14.40 -9.69 -23.00
N VAL A 78 13.99 -10.42 -21.97
CA VAL A 78 13.96 -9.95 -20.58
C VAL A 78 15.08 -10.58 -19.76
N LEU A 79 15.67 -9.80 -18.85
CA LEU A 79 16.47 -10.31 -17.73
C LEU A 79 15.79 -9.92 -16.41
N LEU A 80 15.51 -10.91 -15.55
CA LEU A 80 15.11 -10.71 -14.16
C LEU A 80 16.30 -11.03 -13.24
N VAL A 81 16.72 -10.05 -12.46
CA VAL A 81 17.81 -10.16 -11.48
C VAL A 81 17.24 -10.21 -10.06
N GLU A 82 17.65 -11.17 -9.25
CA GLU A 82 17.25 -11.31 -7.85
C GLU A 82 18.45 -11.66 -6.96
N LYS A 83 18.58 -10.94 -5.84
CA LYS A 83 19.69 -11.09 -4.88
C LYS A 83 19.62 -12.40 -4.09
N ARG A 84 18.44 -13.00 -3.98
CA ARG A 84 18.16 -14.24 -3.23
C ARG A 84 18.31 -15.47 -4.12
N ASP A 85 18.28 -16.64 -3.48
CA ASP A 85 18.26 -17.97 -4.09
C ASP A 85 16.90 -18.35 -4.72
N GLY A 86 15.98 -17.39 -4.86
CA GLY A 86 14.64 -17.64 -5.37
C GLY A 86 13.74 -16.41 -5.32
N LEU A 87 12.54 -16.58 -5.88
CA LEU A 87 11.58 -15.50 -6.11
C LEU A 87 10.56 -15.37 -4.98
N GLY A 88 9.86 -14.24 -4.97
CA GLY A 88 8.67 -14.01 -4.15
C GLY A 88 8.85 -13.06 -2.98
N GLY A 89 10.09 -12.65 -2.68
CA GLY A 89 10.34 -11.53 -1.76
C GLY A 89 9.57 -11.64 -0.45
N LEU A 90 8.67 -10.68 -0.17
CA LEU A 90 7.84 -10.69 1.03
C LEU A 90 7.00 -11.97 1.19
N PHE A 91 6.49 -12.57 0.12
CA PHE A 91 5.71 -13.81 0.19
C PHE A 91 6.56 -15.00 0.67
N THR A 92 7.83 -15.09 0.25
CA THR A 92 8.65 -16.30 0.42
C THR A 92 9.77 -16.17 1.45
N TYR A 93 10.34 -14.98 1.61
CA TYR A 93 11.42 -14.68 2.55
C TYR A 93 10.96 -13.82 3.73
N GLY A 94 9.93 -12.99 3.53
CA GLY A 94 9.24 -12.31 4.63
C GLY A 94 8.15 -13.18 5.29
N TRP A 95 7.84 -14.34 4.70
CA TRP A 95 6.72 -15.22 5.07
C TRP A 95 5.38 -14.48 5.22
N LEU A 96 5.16 -13.44 4.43
CA LEU A 96 3.87 -12.76 4.32
C LEU A 96 2.94 -13.60 3.47
N ASN A 97 2.32 -14.60 4.07
CA ASN A 97 1.44 -15.54 3.38
C ASN A 97 -0.04 -15.34 3.69
N PHE A 98 -0.39 -14.11 4.06
CA PHE A 98 -1.76 -13.63 4.22
C PHE A 98 -1.92 -12.45 3.27
N ILE A 99 -2.72 -12.63 2.21
CA ILE A 99 -2.82 -11.64 1.12
C ILE A 99 -3.91 -10.62 1.43
N ASP A 100 -3.52 -9.34 1.34
CA ASP A 100 -4.38 -8.17 1.42
C ASP A 100 -5.21 -8.00 0.13
N MET A 101 -6.36 -8.68 0.07
CA MET A 101 -7.18 -8.75 -1.14
C MET A 101 -7.86 -7.43 -1.51
N ASN A 102 -8.06 -7.22 -2.81
CA ASN A 102 -8.69 -6.03 -3.39
C ASN A 102 -9.91 -6.42 -4.22
N TYR A 103 -11.10 -6.01 -3.77
CA TYR A 103 -12.38 -6.33 -4.39
C TYR A 103 -13.18 -5.07 -4.68
N GLY A 104 -13.84 -5.03 -5.83
CA GLY A 104 -14.77 -3.94 -6.17
C GLY A 104 -16.11 -4.06 -5.41
N PRO A 105 -17.02 -3.10 -5.63
CA PRO A 105 -18.32 -3.05 -4.95
C PRO A 105 -19.21 -4.27 -5.21
N HIS A 106 -18.97 -5.00 -6.30
CA HIS A 106 -19.69 -6.23 -6.65
C HIS A 106 -18.87 -7.49 -6.36
N TYR A 107 -17.88 -7.38 -5.47
CA TYR A 107 -16.98 -8.44 -5.03
C TYR A 107 -16.11 -9.03 -6.16
N GLU A 108 -15.89 -8.28 -7.22
CA GLU A 108 -15.01 -8.68 -8.30
C GLU A 108 -13.54 -8.44 -7.92
N LEU A 109 -12.67 -9.40 -8.23
CA LEU A 109 -11.22 -9.23 -8.04
C LEU A 109 -10.71 -8.09 -8.94
N LEU A 110 -10.18 -7.03 -8.35
CA LEU A 110 -9.66 -5.85 -9.07
C LEU A 110 -8.26 -6.10 -9.62
N THR A 111 -7.42 -6.79 -8.85
CA THR A 111 -6.01 -7.02 -9.21
C THR A 111 -5.87 -8.29 -10.05
N ARG A 112 -6.36 -8.27 -11.30
CA ARG A 112 -6.25 -9.42 -12.23
C ARG A 112 -4.91 -9.43 -12.99
N GLY A 113 -4.76 -10.34 -13.95
CA GLY A 113 -3.49 -10.56 -14.65
C GLY A 113 -2.61 -11.57 -13.91
N THR A 114 -1.32 -11.27 -13.77
CA THR A 114 -0.35 -12.20 -13.18
C THR A 114 -0.67 -12.52 -11.72
N PHE A 115 -1.20 -11.57 -10.94
CA PHE A 115 -1.65 -11.84 -9.57
C PHE A 115 -2.77 -12.89 -9.52
N GLN A 116 -3.78 -12.79 -10.40
CA GLN A 116 -4.88 -13.74 -10.41
C GLN A 116 -4.40 -15.16 -10.74
N GLU A 117 -3.42 -15.27 -11.63
CA GLU A 117 -2.79 -16.55 -11.92
C GLU A 117 -2.09 -17.14 -10.68
N PHE A 118 -1.23 -16.35 -10.03
CA PHE A 118 -0.57 -16.74 -8.78
C PHE A 118 -1.59 -17.17 -7.73
N TYR A 119 -2.59 -16.32 -7.45
CA TYR A 119 -3.65 -16.54 -6.47
C TYR A 119 -4.39 -17.88 -6.66
N ARG A 120 -4.70 -18.24 -7.92
CA ARG A 120 -5.34 -19.54 -8.23
C ARG A 120 -4.41 -20.71 -7.97
N ARG A 121 -3.14 -20.58 -8.34
CA ARG A 121 -2.14 -21.64 -8.23
C ARG A 121 -1.71 -21.91 -6.79
N VAL A 122 -1.77 -20.90 -5.92
CA VAL A 122 -1.53 -21.07 -4.47
C VAL A 122 -2.81 -21.32 -3.66
N HIS A 123 -3.94 -21.55 -4.36
CA HIS A 123 -5.23 -21.94 -3.78
C HIS A 123 -5.88 -20.92 -2.84
N GLY A 124 -5.64 -19.62 -3.04
CA GLY A 124 -6.37 -18.55 -2.36
C GLY A 124 -5.49 -17.47 -1.72
N SER A 125 -6.05 -16.78 -0.72
CA SER A 125 -5.42 -15.63 -0.06
C SER A 125 -4.49 -16.02 1.09
N VAL A 126 -4.46 -17.30 1.46
CA VAL A 126 -3.54 -17.84 2.46
C VAL A 126 -2.91 -19.10 1.91
N PHE A 127 -1.59 -19.13 1.85
CA PHE A 127 -0.85 -20.15 1.10
C PHE A 127 0.31 -20.76 1.88
N ASP A 128 0.75 -21.92 1.40
CA ASP A 128 2.02 -22.52 1.79
C ASP A 128 3.18 -21.79 1.12
N VAL A 129 4.17 -21.36 1.91
CA VAL A 129 5.29 -20.55 1.41
C VAL A 129 6.19 -21.33 0.46
N ALA A 130 6.40 -22.63 0.71
CA ALA A 130 7.23 -23.45 -0.16
C ALA A 130 6.55 -23.63 -1.52
N GLU A 131 5.23 -23.80 -1.53
CA GLU A 131 4.45 -23.85 -2.77
C GLU A 131 4.47 -22.51 -3.52
N ALA A 132 4.29 -21.38 -2.83
CA ALA A 132 4.39 -20.07 -3.46
C ALA A 132 5.75 -19.83 -4.14
N LYS A 133 6.87 -20.27 -3.53
CA LYS A 133 8.21 -20.18 -4.13
C LYS A 133 8.30 -20.99 -5.44
N LYS A 134 7.73 -22.21 -5.46
CA LYS A 134 7.67 -23.07 -6.65
C LYS A 134 6.79 -22.47 -7.75
N VAL A 135 5.59 -22.00 -7.39
CA VAL A 135 4.63 -21.39 -8.33
C VAL A 135 5.27 -20.20 -9.04
N LEU A 136 5.95 -19.30 -8.32
CA LEU A 136 6.60 -18.14 -8.93
C LEU A 136 7.74 -18.54 -9.87
N ALA A 137 8.56 -19.53 -9.48
CA ALA A 137 9.64 -20.04 -10.31
C ALA A 137 9.10 -20.68 -11.60
N ASP A 138 8.04 -21.50 -11.50
CA ASP A 138 7.38 -22.10 -12.66
C ASP A 138 6.73 -21.04 -13.56
N MET A 139 6.04 -20.05 -12.97
CA MET A 139 5.43 -18.94 -13.72
C MET A 139 6.44 -18.19 -14.58
N VAL A 140 7.67 -18.01 -14.08
CA VAL A 140 8.82 -17.40 -14.78
C VAL A 140 9.43 -18.36 -15.80
N GLY A 141 9.70 -19.61 -15.42
CA GLY A 141 10.40 -20.60 -16.25
C GLY A 141 9.68 -20.99 -17.54
N ARG A 142 8.37 -20.68 -17.61
CA ARG A 142 7.53 -20.79 -18.79
C ARG A 142 7.98 -19.94 -20.00
N TYR A 143 8.72 -18.85 -19.79
CA TYR A 143 9.05 -17.92 -20.87
C TYR A 143 10.50 -18.11 -21.35
N PRO A 144 10.73 -18.58 -22.60
CA PRO A 144 12.10 -18.80 -23.12
C PRO A 144 12.86 -17.49 -23.37
N ASN A 145 12.16 -16.36 -23.48
CA ASN A 145 12.74 -15.05 -23.68
C ASN A 145 12.96 -14.29 -22.37
N LEU A 146 12.81 -14.94 -21.22
CA LEU A 146 12.99 -14.35 -19.89
C LEU A 146 14.11 -15.06 -19.13
N ALA A 147 15.31 -14.50 -19.16
CA ALA A 147 16.44 -15.00 -18.37
C ALA A 147 16.25 -14.66 -16.89
N LEU A 148 16.55 -15.61 -15.99
CA LEU A 148 16.53 -15.41 -14.54
C LEU A 148 17.95 -15.52 -13.96
N SER A 149 18.40 -14.50 -13.24
CA SER A 149 19.66 -14.53 -12.47
C SER A 149 19.37 -14.41 -10.97
N LEU A 150 19.39 -15.55 -10.29
CA LEU A 150 19.33 -15.62 -8.83
C LEU A 150 20.71 -15.33 -8.22
N ASN A 151 20.77 -15.10 -6.91
CA ASN A 151 21.98 -14.76 -6.15
C ASN A 151 22.80 -13.63 -6.78
N THR A 152 22.11 -12.67 -7.41
CA THR A 152 22.70 -11.58 -8.17
C THR A 152 22.25 -10.26 -7.56
N SER A 153 23.16 -9.59 -6.85
CA SER A 153 22.85 -8.37 -6.10
C SER A 153 23.19 -7.13 -6.92
N PHE A 154 22.25 -6.18 -7.02
CA PHE A 154 22.53 -4.85 -7.58
C PHE A 154 23.69 -4.17 -6.83
N LYS A 155 24.59 -3.52 -7.58
CA LYS A 155 25.71 -2.74 -7.04
C LYS A 155 25.59 -1.27 -7.40
N GLU A 156 25.52 -0.94 -8.69
CA GLU A 156 25.48 0.44 -9.17
C GLU A 156 24.77 0.56 -10.52
N PRO A 157 24.11 1.69 -10.81
CA PRO A 157 23.48 1.93 -12.10
C PRO A 157 24.54 2.25 -13.16
N ILE A 158 24.25 1.93 -14.43
CA ILE A 158 25.04 2.38 -15.57
C ILE A 158 24.24 3.47 -16.27
N LEU A 159 24.74 4.71 -16.22
CA LEU A 159 24.09 5.89 -16.78
C LEU A 159 24.84 6.42 -18.00
N GLU A 160 24.09 6.84 -19.01
CA GLU A 160 24.53 7.73 -20.08
C GLU A 160 23.74 9.04 -19.95
N ASP A 161 24.39 10.09 -19.47
CA ASP A 161 23.74 11.32 -18.98
C ASP A 161 22.65 11.00 -17.94
N ASN A 162 21.38 11.28 -18.25
CA ASN A 162 20.23 10.99 -17.40
C ASN A 162 19.50 9.69 -17.79
N LYS A 163 20.03 8.90 -18.73
CA LYS A 163 19.43 7.64 -19.20
C LYS A 163 20.02 6.46 -18.47
N LEU A 164 19.18 5.64 -17.87
CA LEU A 164 19.58 4.36 -17.33
C LEU A 164 19.70 3.33 -18.46
N VAL A 165 20.92 2.83 -18.70
CA VAL A 165 21.23 1.88 -19.78
C VAL A 165 21.62 0.49 -19.28
N GLY A 166 21.63 0.30 -17.95
CA GLY A 166 21.95 -0.98 -17.35
C GLY A 166 22.27 -0.88 -15.85
N ILE A 167 22.77 -1.99 -15.31
CA ILE A 167 23.31 -2.07 -13.95
C ILE A 167 24.62 -2.85 -13.96
N LYS A 168 25.47 -2.58 -12.98
CA LYS A 168 26.43 -3.57 -12.51
C LYS A 168 25.85 -4.31 -11.31
N ALA A 169 26.06 -5.61 -11.28
CA ALA A 169 25.61 -6.49 -10.22
C ALA A 169 26.74 -7.42 -9.77
N VAL A 170 26.64 -7.95 -8.56
CA VAL A 170 27.56 -8.95 -8.00
C VAL A 170 26.88 -10.30 -8.02
N LYS A 171 27.50 -11.28 -8.66
CA LYS A 171 27.09 -12.69 -8.70
C LYS A 171 28.29 -13.57 -8.42
N ASP A 172 28.16 -14.50 -7.46
CA ASP A 172 29.24 -15.42 -7.07
C ASP A 172 30.56 -14.70 -6.76
N GLY A 173 30.47 -13.53 -6.11
CA GLY A 173 31.61 -12.67 -5.76
C GLY A 173 32.23 -11.89 -6.92
N ARG A 174 31.66 -11.98 -8.13
CA ARG A 174 32.15 -11.29 -9.33
C ARG A 174 31.19 -10.20 -9.77
N GLU A 175 31.76 -9.07 -10.20
CA GLU A 175 31.00 -7.99 -10.81
C GLU A 175 30.69 -8.29 -12.28
N MET A 176 29.43 -8.10 -12.65
CA MET A 176 28.89 -8.35 -13.98
C MET A 176 28.07 -7.14 -14.42
N PRO A 177 28.37 -6.53 -15.58
CA PRO A 177 27.49 -5.55 -16.19
C PRO A 177 26.35 -6.25 -16.94
N PHE A 178 25.15 -5.70 -16.81
CA PHE A 178 23.97 -6.07 -17.59
C PHE A 178 23.38 -4.81 -18.23
N TYR A 179 23.20 -4.82 -19.54
CA TYR A 179 22.70 -3.67 -20.29
C TYR A 179 21.25 -3.90 -20.73
N ALA A 180 20.44 -2.84 -20.72
CA ALA A 180 19.09 -2.90 -21.25
C ALA A 180 18.59 -1.55 -21.76
N SER A 181 17.70 -1.58 -22.74
CA SER A 181 17.06 -0.37 -23.25
C SER A 181 16.04 0.22 -22.29
N ARG A 182 15.37 -0.61 -21.49
CA ARG A 182 14.44 -0.21 -20.42
C ARG A 182 14.73 -0.98 -19.14
N VAL A 183 14.62 -0.30 -18.00
CA VAL A 183 14.85 -0.86 -16.67
C VAL A 183 13.62 -0.66 -15.79
N ILE A 184 13.24 -1.70 -15.06
CA ILE A 184 12.19 -1.67 -14.05
C ILE A 184 12.84 -1.99 -12.70
N ASP A 185 12.84 -1.01 -11.80
CA ASP A 185 13.26 -1.20 -10.42
C ASP A 185 12.08 -1.76 -9.61
N ALA A 186 12.21 -3.03 -9.26
CA ALA A 186 11.32 -3.78 -8.40
C ALA A 186 12.03 -4.24 -7.11
N THR A 187 13.13 -3.57 -6.75
CA THR A 187 13.79 -3.81 -5.47
C THR A 187 12.91 -3.30 -4.34
N GLN A 188 13.04 -3.89 -3.15
CA GLN A 188 12.20 -3.54 -2.00
C GLN A 188 12.29 -2.06 -1.59
N ASN A 189 13.39 -1.37 -1.93
CA ASN A 189 13.67 -0.03 -1.45
C ASN A 189 13.95 0.96 -2.59
N ALA A 190 13.58 0.60 -3.83
CA ALA A 190 13.95 1.34 -5.04
C ALA A 190 15.46 1.68 -5.08
N ASP A 191 16.30 0.68 -4.81
CA ASP A 191 17.75 0.83 -4.67
C ASP A 191 18.41 1.26 -5.99
N VAL A 192 17.86 0.85 -7.15
CA VAL A 192 18.37 1.29 -8.46
C VAL A 192 18.00 2.75 -8.69
N ALA A 193 16.75 3.12 -8.45
CA ALA A 193 16.26 4.49 -8.61
C ALA A 193 17.00 5.46 -7.70
N ALA A 194 17.16 5.11 -6.42
CA ALA A 194 17.87 5.92 -5.44
C ALA A 194 19.35 6.10 -5.83
N ALA A 195 20.03 5.01 -6.24
CA ALA A 195 21.43 5.09 -6.68
C ALA A 195 21.59 5.84 -8.01
N ALA A 196 20.56 5.86 -8.88
CA ALA A 196 20.54 6.64 -10.11
C ALA A 196 20.23 8.13 -9.87
N GLY A 197 20.00 8.57 -8.63
CA GLY A 197 19.74 9.97 -8.29
C GLY A 197 18.28 10.40 -8.42
N VAL A 198 17.32 9.47 -8.47
CA VAL A 198 15.90 9.80 -8.35
C VAL A 198 15.63 10.34 -6.94
N PRO A 199 15.06 11.54 -6.77
CA PRO A 199 14.69 12.05 -5.45
C PRO A 199 13.63 11.17 -4.78
N TYR A 200 13.63 11.10 -3.45
CA TYR A 200 12.66 10.33 -2.69
C TYR A 200 12.44 10.94 -1.30
N THR A 201 11.34 10.54 -0.65
CA THR A 201 11.14 10.71 0.79
C THR A 201 11.26 9.36 1.50
N VAL A 202 11.53 9.36 2.81
CA VAL A 202 11.57 8.14 3.64
C VAL A 202 10.46 8.15 4.68
N GLY A 203 9.68 7.07 4.75
CA GLY A 203 8.59 6.95 5.73
C GLY A 203 7.61 8.13 5.63
N ALA A 204 7.28 8.73 6.77
CA ALA A 204 6.36 9.86 6.89
C ALA A 204 7.02 11.25 6.67
N GLU A 205 8.20 11.31 6.04
CA GLU A 205 8.89 12.56 5.74
C GLU A 205 8.04 13.51 4.87
N ASP A 206 7.26 12.99 3.93
CA ASP A 206 6.40 13.77 3.05
C ASP A 206 5.25 14.48 3.78
N ILE A 207 4.90 14.01 4.98
CA ILE A 207 3.94 14.66 5.87
C ILE A 207 4.62 15.35 7.05
N GLY A 208 5.92 15.66 6.95
CA GLY A 208 6.67 16.44 7.93
C GLY A 208 7.19 15.67 9.15
N GLU A 209 7.09 14.34 9.17
CA GLU A 209 7.49 13.49 10.29
C GLU A 209 8.70 12.61 9.92
N LYS A 210 9.87 13.22 9.73
CA LYS A 210 11.07 12.59 9.14
C LYS A 210 11.56 11.33 9.86
N ASP A 211 11.44 11.29 11.18
CA ASP A 211 11.91 10.17 12.01
C ASP A 211 10.83 9.11 12.26
N ARG A 212 9.59 9.36 11.81
CA ARG A 212 8.46 8.46 12.05
C ARG A 212 8.51 7.30 11.06
N ARG A 213 8.59 6.09 11.61
CA ARG A 213 8.67 4.83 10.86
C ARG A 213 7.68 3.82 11.41
N GLN A 214 7.02 3.10 10.52
CA GLN A 214 6.16 1.99 10.91
C GLN A 214 6.97 0.84 11.51
N ALA A 215 6.40 0.17 12.50
CA ALA A 215 6.96 -1.05 13.06
C ALA A 215 7.15 -2.11 11.97
N VAL A 216 8.33 -2.72 11.98
CA VAL A 216 8.60 -3.91 11.17
C VAL A 216 8.13 -5.14 11.93
N THR A 217 7.91 -6.24 11.22
CA THR A 217 7.49 -7.50 11.85
C THR A 217 8.40 -8.65 11.44
N LEU A 218 8.73 -9.53 12.38
CA LEU A 218 9.37 -10.82 12.08
C LEU A 218 8.34 -11.93 12.20
N VAL A 219 8.02 -12.58 11.08
CA VAL A 219 7.12 -13.74 11.07
C VAL A 219 7.88 -14.93 11.64
N PHE A 220 7.22 -15.73 12.48
CA PHE A 220 7.81 -16.93 13.09
C PHE A 220 6.95 -18.16 12.84
N ARG A 221 7.58 -19.34 12.90
CA ARG A 221 6.97 -20.62 12.58
C ARG A 221 6.86 -21.50 13.82
N LEU A 222 5.67 -22.02 14.09
CA LEU A 222 5.44 -22.98 15.15
C LEU A 222 4.91 -24.31 14.60
N GLY A 223 5.36 -25.43 15.16
CA GLY A 223 4.79 -26.76 14.94
C GLY A 223 4.06 -27.25 16.18
N GLY A 224 3.36 -28.39 16.11
CA GLY A 224 2.66 -28.97 17.26
C GLY A 224 1.40 -28.22 17.69
N VAL A 225 0.79 -27.47 16.75
CA VAL A 225 -0.46 -26.73 16.98
C VAL A 225 -1.66 -27.61 16.63
N ASP A 226 -2.56 -27.81 17.59
CA ASP A 226 -3.85 -28.45 17.38
C ASP A 226 -4.86 -27.43 16.86
N TRP A 227 -4.99 -27.40 15.53
CA TRP A 227 -5.90 -26.49 14.82
C TRP A 227 -7.38 -26.71 15.18
N GLN A 228 -7.78 -27.95 15.44
CA GLN A 228 -9.19 -28.26 15.75
C GLN A 228 -9.57 -27.73 17.13
N THR A 229 -8.67 -27.85 18.10
CA THR A 229 -8.87 -27.25 19.43
C THR A 229 -8.88 -25.73 19.36
N LEU A 230 -7.99 -25.10 18.60
CA LEU A 230 -8.06 -23.67 18.35
C LEU A 230 -9.41 -23.27 17.73
N ALA A 231 -9.86 -24.01 16.70
CA ALA A 231 -11.11 -23.73 16.00
C ALA A 231 -12.35 -23.79 16.91
N ARG A 232 -12.40 -24.75 17.85
CA ARG A 232 -13.48 -24.85 18.85
C ARG A 232 -13.47 -23.69 19.86
N ALA A 233 -12.30 -23.16 20.18
CA ALA A 233 -12.14 -22.07 21.15
C ALA A 233 -12.44 -20.69 20.54
N VAL A 234 -12.19 -20.49 19.24
CA VAL A 234 -12.51 -19.24 18.55
C VAL A 234 -14.03 -19.05 18.49
N GLY A 235 -14.49 -17.82 18.77
CA GLY A 235 -15.91 -17.47 18.87
C GLY A 235 -16.59 -17.89 20.18
N SER A 236 -16.14 -18.98 20.82
CA SER A 236 -16.67 -19.44 22.12
C SER A 236 -15.93 -18.82 23.31
N GLN A 237 -14.60 -18.98 23.35
CA GLN A 237 -13.69 -18.48 24.39
C GLN A 237 -12.93 -17.24 23.92
N ILE A 238 -12.54 -17.20 22.64
CA ILE A 238 -11.78 -16.09 22.05
C ILE A 238 -12.72 -15.30 21.13
N LYS A 239 -13.32 -14.24 21.67
CA LYS A 239 -14.37 -13.46 21.00
C LYS A 239 -13.86 -12.53 19.91
N ASP A 240 -12.61 -12.08 20.03
CA ASP A 240 -11.98 -11.13 19.11
C ASP A 240 -11.14 -11.81 18.02
N ALA A 241 -11.42 -13.07 17.71
CA ALA A 241 -10.72 -13.84 16.68
C ALA A 241 -11.69 -14.50 15.69
N LYS A 242 -11.17 -14.79 14.50
CA LYS A 242 -11.83 -15.56 13.44
C LYS A 242 -10.88 -16.65 12.95
N ILE A 243 -11.43 -17.74 12.44
CA ILE A 243 -10.69 -18.90 11.97
C ILE A 243 -11.38 -19.56 10.77
N SER A 244 -10.57 -20.12 9.89
CA SER A 244 -10.94 -20.99 8.77
C SER A 244 -10.02 -22.21 8.76
N ASP A 245 -10.14 -23.07 7.76
CA ASP A 245 -9.30 -24.28 7.64
C ASP A 245 -7.80 -23.97 7.48
N ARG A 246 -7.46 -22.80 6.91
CA ARG A 246 -6.08 -22.39 6.60
C ARG A 246 -5.58 -21.17 7.35
N ALA A 247 -6.47 -20.40 7.98
CA ALA A 247 -6.12 -19.11 8.53
C ALA A 247 -6.83 -18.83 9.84
N ALA A 248 -6.18 -18.11 10.76
CA ALA A 248 -6.82 -17.51 11.90
C ALA A 248 -6.28 -16.09 12.09
N TRP A 249 -7.15 -15.15 12.48
CA TRP A 249 -6.73 -13.78 12.72
C TRP A 249 -7.50 -13.13 13.87
N GLY A 250 -6.92 -12.10 14.48
CA GLY A 250 -7.47 -11.42 15.66
C GLY A 250 -6.60 -11.68 16.88
N PHE A 251 -7.16 -12.19 17.98
CA PHE A 251 -6.39 -12.56 19.19
C PHE A 251 -5.70 -11.38 19.89
N GLY A 252 -6.22 -10.16 19.73
CA GLY A 252 -5.67 -8.98 20.39
C GLY A 252 -5.77 -9.08 21.92
N SER A 253 -6.83 -9.70 22.43
CA SER A 253 -7.05 -9.99 23.85
C SER A 253 -5.94 -10.84 24.46
N ILE A 254 -5.52 -11.90 23.75
CA ILE A 254 -4.40 -12.75 24.16
C ILE A 254 -3.08 -12.01 23.99
N ALA A 255 -2.86 -11.36 22.84
CA ALA A 255 -1.61 -10.64 22.56
C ALA A 255 -1.26 -9.60 23.64
N ARG A 256 -2.26 -8.87 24.16
CA ARG A 256 -2.09 -7.88 25.24
C ARG A 256 -1.63 -8.48 26.58
N GLY A 257 -1.82 -9.78 26.79
CA GLY A 257 -1.35 -10.47 27.99
C GLY A 257 0.15 -10.77 27.98
N TYR A 258 0.83 -10.59 26.85
CA TYR A 258 2.27 -10.80 26.75
C TYR A 258 3.06 -9.54 27.15
N GLN A 259 3.94 -9.69 28.14
CA GLN A 259 4.89 -8.64 28.51
C GLN A 259 6.23 -8.86 27.77
N PRO A 260 6.62 -7.97 26.83
CA PRO A 260 7.88 -8.10 26.13
C PRO A 260 9.09 -7.81 27.03
N SER A 261 10.24 -8.40 26.69
CA SER A 261 11.51 -8.17 27.40
C SER A 261 12.09 -6.75 27.26
N THR A 262 11.60 -5.98 26.28
CA THR A 262 12.02 -4.62 25.98
C THR A 262 10.87 -3.79 25.44
N PRO A 263 10.82 -2.47 25.69
CA PRO A 263 9.83 -1.58 25.08
C PRO A 263 9.91 -1.53 23.54
N ARG A 264 11.00 -2.01 22.91
CA ARG A 264 11.09 -2.06 21.43
C ARG A 264 10.25 -3.16 20.78
N LEU A 265 9.61 -4.03 21.55
CA LEU A 265 8.83 -5.15 21.05
C LEU A 265 7.37 -5.03 21.51
N ARG A 266 6.44 -5.54 20.69
CA ARG A 266 5.04 -5.71 21.08
C ARG A 266 4.38 -6.81 20.25
N LEU A 267 3.52 -7.61 20.87
CA LEU A 267 2.59 -8.46 20.14
C LEU A 267 1.35 -7.66 19.74
N ARG A 268 1.06 -7.59 18.44
CA ARG A 268 -0.26 -7.20 17.94
C ARG A 268 -1.15 -8.43 17.80
N GLY A 269 -2.42 -8.22 17.43
CA GLY A 269 -3.31 -9.30 17.02
C GLY A 269 -2.66 -10.18 15.95
N PHE A 270 -2.79 -11.49 16.11
CA PHE A 270 -2.09 -12.49 15.32
C PHE A 270 -2.75 -12.66 13.96
N ASN A 271 -1.94 -12.76 12.91
CA ASN A 271 -2.33 -13.40 11.65
C ASN A 271 -1.59 -14.73 11.59
N ILE A 272 -2.34 -15.83 11.67
CA ILE A 272 -1.86 -17.21 11.73
C ILE A 272 -2.22 -17.91 10.43
N ALA A 273 -1.24 -18.43 9.72
CA ALA A 273 -1.43 -19.10 8.43
C ALA A 273 -0.89 -20.53 8.47
N ARG A 274 -1.78 -21.49 8.25
CA ARG A 274 -1.49 -22.92 8.34
C ARG A 274 -0.80 -23.42 7.06
N GLN A 275 0.31 -24.11 7.26
CA GLN A 275 1.11 -24.75 6.20
C GLN A 275 0.65 -26.19 5.96
N ASP A 276 1.02 -26.76 4.82
CA ASP A 276 0.57 -28.11 4.43
C ASP A 276 1.13 -29.21 5.33
N ASP A 277 2.29 -28.97 5.94
CA ASP A 277 2.89 -29.87 6.94
C ASP A 277 2.28 -29.75 8.35
N GLY A 278 1.20 -28.97 8.49
CA GLY A 278 0.49 -28.75 9.76
C GLY A 278 1.14 -27.73 10.70
N SER A 279 2.30 -27.18 10.36
CA SER A 279 2.86 -26.02 11.07
C SER A 279 2.07 -24.73 10.76
N VAL A 280 2.35 -23.67 11.52
CA VAL A 280 1.74 -22.35 11.31
C VAL A 280 2.81 -21.27 11.24
N PHE A 281 2.62 -20.29 10.36
CA PHE A 281 3.32 -19.01 10.40
C PHE A 281 2.49 -17.98 11.16
N ILE A 282 3.13 -17.17 11.99
CA ILE A 282 2.49 -16.16 12.82
C ILE A 282 3.14 -14.81 12.57
N ASN A 283 2.36 -13.88 12.03
CA ASN A 283 2.75 -12.48 11.89
C ASN A 283 2.10 -11.67 13.01
N ALA A 284 2.89 -11.32 14.03
CA ALA A 284 2.40 -10.68 15.25
C ALA A 284 3.45 -9.83 15.99
N LEU A 285 4.74 -10.18 15.90
CA LEU A 285 5.79 -9.51 16.64
C LEU A 285 6.22 -8.22 15.94
N GLN A 286 5.80 -7.07 16.48
CA GLN A 286 6.24 -5.75 16.07
C GLN A 286 7.58 -5.40 16.71
N ILE A 287 8.44 -4.75 15.92
CA ILE A 287 9.76 -4.24 16.33
C ILE A 287 9.82 -2.75 15.97
N PHE A 288 10.01 -1.90 16.97
CA PHE A 288 10.02 -0.45 16.83
C PHE A 288 11.43 0.12 16.63
N GLY A 289 11.49 1.30 15.99
CA GLY A 289 12.74 2.04 15.78
C GLY A 289 13.70 1.42 14.77
N VAL A 290 13.21 0.58 13.85
CA VAL A 290 14.04 -0.09 12.85
C VAL A 290 14.18 0.80 11.62
N ASP A 291 15.42 1.01 11.17
CA ASP A 291 15.70 1.60 9.86
C ASP A 291 15.76 0.51 8.79
N GLY A 292 14.74 0.47 7.93
CA GLY A 292 14.65 -0.50 6.83
C GLY A 292 15.69 -0.34 5.72
N LEU A 293 16.40 0.79 5.67
CA LEU A 293 17.47 1.05 4.70
C LEU A 293 18.85 0.63 5.24
N SER A 294 19.02 0.59 6.57
CA SER A 294 20.26 0.14 7.21
C SER A 294 20.34 -1.39 7.30
N ALA A 295 21.40 -1.98 6.73
CA ALA A 295 21.66 -3.42 6.88
C ALA A 295 21.88 -3.80 8.36
N ALA A 296 22.67 -3.01 9.09
CA ALA A 296 22.96 -3.23 10.50
C ALA A 296 21.69 -3.14 11.38
N SER A 297 20.82 -2.16 11.12
CA SER A 297 19.56 -2.02 11.87
C SER A 297 18.62 -3.21 11.65
N ARG A 298 18.53 -3.70 10.41
CA ARG A 298 17.72 -4.90 10.08
C ARG A 298 18.27 -6.16 10.75
N GLU A 299 19.59 -6.35 10.74
CA GLU A 299 20.23 -7.51 11.37
C GLU A 299 20.05 -7.50 12.90
N GLU A 300 20.22 -6.33 13.52
CA GLU A 300 19.97 -6.12 14.95
C GLU A 300 18.52 -6.46 15.32
N ALA A 301 17.56 -5.95 14.55
CA ALA A 301 16.14 -6.19 14.78
C ALA A 301 15.78 -7.69 14.65
N ILE A 302 16.35 -8.41 13.68
CA ILE A 302 16.15 -9.87 13.54
C ILE A 302 16.68 -10.58 14.79
N LYS A 303 17.90 -10.26 15.22
CA LYS A 303 18.52 -10.86 16.41
C LYS A 303 17.70 -10.58 17.67
N LEU A 304 17.22 -9.35 17.83
CA LEU A 304 16.37 -8.95 18.94
C LEU A 304 15.08 -9.78 18.97
N ALA A 305 14.37 -9.85 17.85
CA ALA A 305 13.12 -10.61 17.75
C ALA A 305 13.34 -12.11 17.96
N GLN A 306 14.40 -12.71 17.40
CA GLN A 306 14.72 -14.13 17.58
C GLN A 306 14.98 -14.50 19.04
N ARG A 307 15.61 -13.61 19.83
CA ARG A 307 15.79 -13.83 21.28
C ARG A 307 14.48 -13.84 22.05
N GLU A 308 13.45 -13.15 21.54
CA GLU A 308 12.12 -13.08 22.16
C GLU A 308 11.24 -14.30 21.84
N LEU A 309 11.46 -14.95 20.69
CA LEU A 309 10.57 -16.02 20.20
C LEU A 309 10.38 -17.21 21.17
N PRO A 310 11.39 -17.68 21.93
CA PRO A 310 11.17 -18.73 22.92
C PRO A 310 10.15 -18.32 24.00
N ALA A 311 10.28 -17.12 24.57
CA ALA A 311 9.35 -16.61 25.58
C ALA A 311 7.93 -16.41 25.02
N ILE A 312 7.81 -15.93 23.77
CA ILE A 312 6.52 -15.85 23.06
C ILE A 312 5.93 -17.25 22.89
N THR A 313 6.75 -18.25 22.55
CA THR A 313 6.28 -19.62 22.36
C THR A 313 5.75 -20.19 23.67
N ASP A 314 6.46 -20.03 24.79
CA ASP A 314 6.02 -20.48 26.12
C ASP A 314 4.75 -19.76 26.59
N PHE A 315 4.65 -18.46 26.31
CA PHE A 315 3.43 -17.69 26.54
C PHE A 315 2.24 -18.28 25.78
N LEU A 316 2.39 -18.53 24.48
CA LEU A 316 1.32 -19.11 23.66
C LEU A 316 0.94 -20.53 24.11
N ARG A 317 1.90 -21.36 24.53
CA ARG A 317 1.63 -22.69 25.09
C ARG A 317 0.72 -22.63 26.32
N SER A 318 0.87 -21.59 27.13
CA SER A 318 0.15 -21.42 28.39
C SER A 318 -1.20 -20.72 28.23
N HIS A 319 -1.35 -19.86 27.21
CA HIS A 319 -2.51 -18.95 27.09
C HIS A 319 -3.36 -19.16 25.84
N MET A 320 -2.88 -19.89 24.83
CA MET A 320 -3.60 -20.08 23.58
C MET A 320 -4.13 -21.51 23.42
N PRO A 321 -5.46 -21.74 23.42
CA PRO A 321 -6.04 -23.04 23.15
C PRO A 321 -5.49 -23.68 21.86
N GLY A 322 -5.12 -24.96 21.95
CA GLY A 322 -4.49 -25.71 20.86
C GLY A 322 -2.97 -25.54 20.73
N PHE A 323 -2.33 -24.67 21.54
CA PHE A 323 -0.89 -24.41 21.48
C PHE A 323 -0.07 -25.12 22.56
N ALA A 324 -0.66 -25.94 23.44
CA ALA A 324 0.08 -26.58 24.54
C ALA A 324 1.33 -27.37 24.08
N GLY A 325 1.25 -28.00 22.90
CA GLY A 325 2.34 -28.72 22.24
C GLY A 325 3.19 -27.87 21.27
N ALA A 326 3.00 -26.56 21.23
CA ALA A 326 3.66 -25.69 20.28
C ALA A 326 5.18 -25.69 20.47
N ARG A 327 5.92 -25.81 19.36
CA ARG A 327 7.38 -25.76 19.32
C ARG A 327 7.87 -24.76 18.28
N LEU A 328 8.86 -23.95 18.64
CA LEU A 328 9.49 -23.00 17.72
C LEU A 328 10.25 -23.77 16.63
N LEU A 329 9.88 -23.55 15.37
CA LEU A 329 10.54 -24.15 14.21
C LEU A 329 11.49 -23.19 13.49
N GLY A 330 11.30 -21.87 13.65
CA GLY A 330 12.18 -20.87 13.07
C GLY A 330 11.52 -19.51 12.92
N ALA A 331 12.24 -18.60 12.28
CA ALA A 331 11.81 -17.25 11.94
C ALA A 331 12.06 -16.96 10.46
N ALA A 332 11.32 -16.00 9.92
CA ALA A 332 11.45 -15.59 8.53
C ALA A 332 12.88 -15.12 8.22
N PRO A 333 13.44 -15.47 7.04
CA PRO A 333 14.76 -14.98 6.62
C PRO A 333 14.88 -13.46 6.55
N GLU A 334 13.78 -12.75 6.26
CA GLU A 334 13.74 -11.30 6.17
C GLU A 334 12.63 -10.70 7.03
N LEU A 335 12.87 -9.47 7.48
CA LEU A 335 11.83 -8.66 8.12
C LEU A 335 10.73 -8.31 7.11
N TYR A 336 9.48 -8.42 7.54
CA TYR A 336 8.39 -7.75 6.87
C TYR A 336 8.43 -6.26 7.23
N ILE A 337 9.11 -5.51 6.38
CA ILE A 337 9.11 -4.04 6.36
C ILE A 337 7.92 -3.62 5.51
N ARG A 338 7.18 -2.57 5.89
CA ARG A 338 6.04 -2.08 5.12
C ARG A 338 6.40 -0.92 4.22
N GLU A 339 7.37 -0.12 4.65
CA GLU A 339 7.65 1.17 4.05
C GLU A 339 9.12 1.54 4.25
N THR A 340 9.71 2.17 3.23
CA THR A 340 11.03 2.80 3.27
C THR A 340 11.02 4.05 2.40
N ARG A 341 11.53 3.98 1.16
CA ARG A 341 11.54 5.10 0.22
C ARG A 341 10.25 5.18 -0.57
N HIS A 342 9.82 6.41 -0.84
CA HIS A 342 8.83 6.77 -1.86
C HIS A 342 9.50 7.65 -2.90
N ILE A 343 9.66 7.16 -4.13
CA ILE A 343 10.31 7.94 -5.18
C ILE A 343 9.44 9.14 -5.61
N LYS A 344 10.09 10.23 -5.99
CA LYS A 344 9.43 11.35 -6.68
C LYS A 344 9.19 10.97 -8.13
N ALA A 345 7.94 10.63 -8.39
CA ALA A 345 7.42 10.30 -9.71
C ALA A 345 6.69 11.51 -10.31
N LEU A 346 6.33 11.45 -11.59
CA LEU A 346 5.50 12.46 -12.27
C LEU A 346 4.15 12.70 -11.56
N TYR A 347 3.70 11.75 -10.73
CA TYR A 347 2.57 11.94 -9.83
C TYR A 347 2.77 11.18 -8.53
N GLN A 348 2.60 11.88 -7.41
CA GLN A 348 2.52 11.26 -6.09
C GLN A 348 1.05 10.99 -5.77
N LEU A 349 0.67 9.71 -5.70
CA LEU A 349 -0.69 9.32 -5.27
C LEU A 349 -0.90 9.77 -3.83
N ASP A 350 -1.96 10.54 -3.60
CA ASP A 350 -2.27 11.13 -2.29
C ASP A 350 -3.36 10.34 -1.54
N LEU A 351 -3.44 10.52 -0.21
CA LEU A 351 -4.50 9.92 0.60
C LEU A 351 -5.89 10.32 0.09
N ASN A 352 -6.07 11.56 -0.34
CA ASN A 352 -7.36 12.02 -0.87
C ASN A 352 -7.75 11.29 -2.16
N ASP A 353 -6.78 10.95 -3.01
CA ASP A 353 -7.06 10.17 -4.23
C ASP A 353 -7.59 8.77 -3.87
N VAL A 354 -7.01 8.16 -2.83
CA VAL A 354 -7.44 6.87 -2.32
C VAL A 354 -8.83 6.98 -1.69
N LEU A 355 -9.00 7.81 -0.66
CA LEU A 355 -10.24 7.87 0.13
C LEU A 355 -11.44 8.40 -0.64
N PHE A 356 -11.22 9.28 -1.62
CA PHE A 356 -12.28 9.81 -2.47
C PHE A 356 -12.42 9.05 -3.80
N ASN A 357 -11.90 7.83 -3.88
CA ASN A 357 -12.17 6.90 -4.97
C ASN A 357 -11.78 7.47 -6.34
N ARG A 358 -10.65 8.18 -6.44
CA ARG A 358 -10.33 8.93 -7.65
C ARG A 358 -10.02 8.00 -8.83
N TYR A 359 -10.70 8.26 -9.94
CA TYR A 359 -10.36 7.68 -11.24
C TYR A 359 -9.39 8.60 -12.00
N PHE A 360 -8.35 8.01 -12.58
CA PHE A 360 -7.40 8.69 -13.47
C PHE A 360 -7.55 8.16 -14.90
N PRO A 361 -7.58 9.03 -15.93
CA PRO A 361 -7.61 8.60 -17.33
C PRO A 361 -6.43 7.70 -17.73
N ASP A 362 -5.29 7.84 -17.05
CA ASP A 362 -4.10 7.01 -17.22
C ASP A 362 -3.99 5.87 -16.21
N ALA A 363 -5.12 5.37 -15.71
CA ALA A 363 -5.17 4.22 -14.81
C ALA A 363 -4.50 2.98 -15.41
N ILE A 364 -3.66 2.33 -14.60
CA ILE A 364 -2.96 1.08 -14.93
C ILE A 364 -3.24 -0.07 -13.96
N ALA A 365 -3.82 0.22 -12.81
CA ALA A 365 -4.27 -0.75 -11.82
C ALA A 365 -5.41 -0.15 -10.99
N LEU A 366 -6.24 -1.00 -10.41
CA LEU A 366 -7.30 -0.63 -9.47
C LEU A 366 -7.05 -1.24 -8.10
N GLY A 367 -7.32 -0.47 -7.04
CA GLY A 367 -7.16 -0.86 -5.64
C GLY A 367 -8.39 -0.52 -4.81
N SER A 368 -8.51 -1.16 -3.65
CA SER A 368 -9.63 -0.99 -2.69
C SER A 368 -9.23 -1.31 -1.25
N TYR A 369 -7.95 -1.63 -0.99
CA TYR A 369 -7.51 -2.00 0.34
C TYR A 369 -7.68 -0.81 1.31
N PRO A 370 -8.12 -1.02 2.56
CA PRO A 370 -8.16 0.04 3.56
C PRO A 370 -6.79 0.68 3.76
N VAL A 371 -6.76 1.96 4.09
CA VAL A 371 -5.51 2.69 4.34
C VAL A 371 -4.97 2.30 5.72
N ASP A 372 -4.22 1.20 5.78
CA ASP A 372 -3.66 0.62 7.00
C ASP A 372 -2.21 1.09 7.22
N VAL A 373 -2.06 2.01 8.17
CA VAL A 373 -0.76 2.51 8.66
C VAL A 373 -0.51 1.88 10.03
N GLN A 374 0.57 1.11 10.11
CA GLN A 374 0.92 0.41 11.34
C GLN A 374 1.52 1.34 12.40
N ALA A 375 1.44 0.86 13.63
CA ALA A 375 2.05 1.47 14.80
C ALA A 375 3.47 1.96 14.56
N THR A 376 3.77 3.17 15.03
CA THR A 376 5.12 3.76 14.97
C THR A 376 5.83 3.76 16.32
N SER A 377 5.11 3.51 17.41
CA SER A 377 5.65 3.33 18.77
C SER A 377 4.84 2.31 19.59
N PRO A 378 5.32 1.87 20.76
CA PRO A 378 4.59 0.97 21.65
C PRO A 378 3.25 1.54 22.17
N GLU A 379 3.11 2.86 22.20
CA GLU A 379 1.90 3.59 22.63
C GLU A 379 0.91 3.78 21.49
N ASP A 380 1.38 3.68 20.24
CA ASP A 380 0.57 3.79 19.02
C ASP A 380 0.10 2.39 18.59
N THR A 381 -1.20 2.16 18.42
CA THR A 381 -1.73 0.88 17.95
C THR A 381 -1.76 0.74 16.43
N GLY A 382 -1.44 1.80 15.68
CA GLY A 382 -1.72 1.91 14.25
C GLY A 382 -3.18 2.27 13.98
N TYR A 383 -3.46 2.73 12.77
CA TYR A 383 -4.76 3.26 12.38
C TYR A 383 -5.14 2.88 10.95
N VAL A 384 -6.44 2.68 10.76
CA VAL A 384 -7.04 2.74 9.43
C VAL A 384 -7.54 4.15 9.18
N TYR A 385 -6.87 4.88 8.30
CA TYR A 385 -7.22 6.28 7.99
C TYR A 385 -8.55 6.41 7.26
N GLY A 386 -8.90 5.39 6.49
CA GLY A 386 -10.17 5.26 5.81
C GLY A 386 -10.20 4.02 4.93
N ARG A 387 -11.35 3.77 4.32
CA ARG A 387 -11.59 2.61 3.45
C ARG A 387 -12.16 3.08 2.11
N PRO A 388 -11.40 2.98 1.00
CA PRO A 388 -11.95 3.26 -0.32
C PRO A 388 -12.93 2.15 -0.74
N GLU A 389 -13.81 2.47 -1.68
CA GLU A 389 -14.54 1.48 -2.48
C GLU A 389 -13.64 0.99 -3.62
N VAL A 390 -13.17 1.91 -4.46
CA VAL A 390 -12.21 1.65 -5.54
C VAL A 390 -11.45 2.94 -5.84
N TYR A 391 -10.14 2.86 -6.01
CA TYR A 391 -9.31 3.94 -6.55
C TYR A 391 -8.39 3.39 -7.64
N SER A 392 -7.87 4.27 -8.49
CA SER A 392 -6.97 3.87 -9.58
C SER A 392 -5.54 4.36 -9.34
N ILE A 393 -4.57 3.56 -9.77
CA ILE A 393 -3.16 3.94 -9.81
C ILE A 393 -2.87 4.50 -11.21
N PRO A 394 -2.42 5.76 -11.34
CA PRO A 394 -2.09 6.33 -12.64
C PRO A 394 -0.68 5.91 -13.09
N PHE A 395 -0.46 5.77 -14.41
CA PHE A 395 0.83 5.35 -14.98
C PHE A 395 1.99 6.24 -14.53
N ARG A 396 1.75 7.55 -14.48
CA ARG A 396 2.69 8.57 -14.01
C ARG A 396 3.22 8.34 -12.58
N SER A 397 2.57 7.53 -11.74
CA SER A 397 3.12 7.15 -10.43
C SER A 397 4.27 6.14 -10.52
N LEU A 398 4.50 5.51 -11.67
CA LEU A 398 5.65 4.62 -11.88
C LEU A 398 6.85 5.33 -12.53
N VAL A 399 6.67 6.56 -13.03
CA VAL A 399 7.64 7.25 -13.89
C VAL A 399 8.43 8.29 -13.07
N PRO A 400 9.74 8.09 -12.84
CA PRO A 400 10.59 9.11 -12.21
C PRO A 400 10.66 10.40 -13.02
N GLU A 401 10.76 11.53 -12.32
CA GLU A 401 10.75 12.87 -12.95
C GLU A 401 11.97 13.13 -13.85
N LYS A 402 13.14 12.59 -13.51
CA LYS A 402 14.44 12.99 -14.10
C LYS A 402 15.16 11.89 -14.88
N ILE A 403 15.12 10.65 -14.38
CA ILE A 403 15.86 9.53 -14.96
C ILE A 403 15.04 8.90 -16.08
N ASP A 404 15.62 8.83 -17.28
CA ASP A 404 15.04 8.17 -18.45
C ASP A 404 15.23 6.66 -18.39
N ASN A 405 14.40 5.94 -19.14
CA ASN A 405 14.39 4.48 -19.26
C ASN A 405 14.13 3.70 -17.97
N LEU A 406 13.73 4.37 -16.88
CA LEU A 406 13.45 3.75 -15.59
C LEU A 406 11.96 3.81 -15.25
N LEU A 407 11.39 2.70 -14.79
CA LEU A 407 10.13 2.65 -14.03
C LEU A 407 10.40 2.08 -12.64
N VAL A 408 9.62 2.50 -11.65
CA VAL A 408 9.68 1.97 -10.28
C VAL A 408 8.33 1.38 -9.91
N VAL A 409 8.32 0.14 -9.41
CA VAL A 409 7.08 -0.58 -9.03
C VAL A 409 7.12 -1.02 -7.57
N GLY A 410 5.97 -1.51 -7.09
CA GLY A 410 5.80 -1.96 -5.71
C GLY A 410 5.73 -0.80 -4.72
N ARG A 411 6.02 -1.10 -3.45
CA ARG A 411 5.81 -0.19 -2.32
C ARG A 411 6.61 1.12 -2.36
N SER A 412 7.62 1.23 -3.24
CA SER A 412 8.50 2.40 -3.34
C SER A 412 8.22 3.29 -4.55
N ALA A 413 7.16 2.99 -5.31
CA ALA A 413 6.68 3.83 -6.40
C ALA A 413 6.16 5.20 -5.89
N GLY A 414 5.62 6.02 -6.79
CA GLY A 414 5.15 7.37 -6.52
C GLY A 414 3.89 7.46 -5.66
N TYR A 415 3.99 7.08 -4.39
CA TYR A 415 2.92 7.15 -3.38
C TYR A 415 3.33 8.07 -2.22
N THR A 416 2.39 8.78 -1.60
CA THR A 416 2.64 9.42 -0.29
C THR A 416 2.64 8.38 0.83
N HIS A 417 3.20 8.70 2.00
CA HIS A 417 3.23 7.80 3.16
C HIS A 417 1.84 7.22 3.47
N LEU A 418 0.83 8.08 3.51
CA LEU A 418 -0.53 7.70 3.83
C LEU A 418 -1.18 6.91 2.70
N ALA A 419 -1.02 7.32 1.44
CA ALA A 419 -1.56 6.57 0.30
C ALA A 419 -0.94 5.17 0.19
N ALA A 420 0.36 5.05 0.51
CA ALA A 420 1.06 3.77 0.56
C ALA A 420 0.46 2.81 1.59
N GLY A 421 -0.22 3.29 2.64
CA GLY A 421 -1.00 2.45 3.56
C GLY A 421 -2.01 1.53 2.85
N SER A 422 -2.46 1.92 1.66
CA SER A 422 -3.29 1.10 0.76
C SER A 422 -2.53 0.61 -0.48
N ALA A 423 -1.93 1.52 -1.24
CA ALA A 423 -1.37 1.22 -2.57
C ALA A 423 -0.17 0.25 -2.58
N ARG A 424 0.52 0.09 -1.44
CA ARG A 424 1.70 -0.77 -1.33
C ARG A 424 1.40 -2.27 -1.32
N VAL A 425 0.14 -2.67 -1.17
CA VAL A 425 -0.18 -4.09 -1.00
C VAL A 425 0.16 -4.88 -2.25
N VAL A 426 0.72 -6.07 -2.05
CA VAL A 426 1.32 -6.87 -3.13
C VAL A 426 0.38 -7.12 -4.32
N PRO A 427 -0.94 -7.35 -4.15
CA PRO A 427 -1.82 -7.53 -5.30
C PRO A 427 -1.87 -6.31 -6.24
N ILE A 428 -1.89 -5.09 -5.69
CA ILE A 428 -1.83 -3.85 -6.47
C ILE A 428 -0.44 -3.72 -7.10
N GLY A 429 0.61 -4.00 -6.32
CA GLY A 429 1.98 -4.00 -6.81
C GLY A 429 2.20 -4.94 -8.00
N MET A 430 1.60 -6.13 -8.00
CA MET A 430 1.69 -7.07 -9.13
C MET A 430 0.95 -6.54 -10.36
N ALA A 431 -0.19 -5.88 -10.19
CA ALA A 431 -0.92 -5.25 -11.29
C ALA A 431 -0.14 -4.06 -11.89
N THR A 432 0.52 -3.25 -11.06
CA THR A 432 1.40 -2.17 -11.56
C THR A 432 2.69 -2.73 -12.16
N GLY A 433 3.18 -3.87 -11.66
CA GLY A 433 4.24 -4.67 -12.28
C GLY A 433 3.88 -5.08 -13.71
N ASP A 434 2.70 -5.69 -13.90
CA ASP A 434 2.19 -6.05 -15.23
C ASP A 434 2.17 -4.81 -16.17
N ALA A 435 1.71 -3.67 -15.67
CA ALA A 435 1.69 -2.41 -16.42
C ALA A 435 3.08 -1.90 -16.78
N ALA A 436 4.06 -1.96 -15.87
CA ALA A 436 5.43 -1.56 -16.15
C ALA A 436 6.06 -2.43 -17.23
N GLY A 437 5.83 -3.75 -17.19
CA GLY A 437 6.30 -4.69 -18.21
C GLY A 437 5.73 -4.37 -19.59
N VAL A 438 4.41 -4.14 -19.68
CA VAL A 438 3.75 -3.76 -20.95
C VAL A 438 4.25 -2.40 -21.46
N ALA A 439 4.38 -1.41 -20.58
CA ALA A 439 4.83 -0.08 -20.93
C ALA A 439 6.28 -0.07 -21.41
N ALA A 440 7.17 -0.87 -20.81
CA ALA A 440 8.56 -1.00 -21.24
C ALA A 440 8.67 -1.51 -22.68
N VAL A 441 7.91 -2.54 -23.04
CA VAL A 441 7.91 -3.07 -24.42
C VAL A 441 7.25 -2.10 -25.39
N TYR A 442 6.13 -1.48 -24.99
CA TYR A 442 5.46 -0.49 -25.84
C TYR A 442 6.33 0.72 -26.14
N SER A 443 7.06 1.21 -25.12
CA SER A 443 8.03 2.30 -25.23
C SER A 443 9.10 2.05 -26.29
N LEU A 444 9.56 0.80 -26.43
CA LEU A 444 10.49 0.40 -27.48
C LEU A 444 9.83 0.39 -28.86
N GLN A 445 8.60 -0.13 -28.96
CA GLN A 445 7.83 -0.23 -30.22
C GLN A 445 7.57 1.14 -30.86
N VAL A 446 7.33 2.17 -30.03
CA VAL A 446 7.04 3.53 -30.52
C VAL A 446 8.22 4.48 -30.40
N ASN A 447 9.38 3.99 -29.94
CA ASN A 447 10.61 4.77 -29.73
C ASN A 447 10.39 6.06 -28.92
N LYS A 448 9.74 5.94 -27.75
CA LYS A 448 9.50 7.05 -26.82
C LYS A 448 9.97 6.71 -25.42
N ASN A 449 10.44 7.67 -24.64
CA ASN A 449 10.70 7.48 -23.21
C ASN A 449 9.38 7.45 -22.40
N PHE A 450 9.45 7.07 -21.12
CA PHE A 450 8.26 6.92 -20.29
C PHE A 450 7.51 8.22 -19.99
N ARG A 451 8.19 9.37 -19.98
CA ARG A 451 7.55 10.68 -19.79
C ARG A 451 6.75 11.09 -21.02
N GLU A 452 7.27 10.83 -22.21
CA GLU A 452 6.57 11.03 -23.48
C GLU A 452 5.33 10.14 -23.58
N LEU A 453 5.41 8.88 -23.12
CA LEU A 453 4.24 8.01 -23.03
C LEU A 453 3.20 8.55 -22.03
N ALA A 454 3.64 8.96 -20.84
CA ALA A 454 2.76 9.52 -19.80
C ALA A 454 2.02 10.78 -20.26
N ALA A 455 2.63 11.59 -21.12
CA ALA A 455 2.04 12.80 -21.68
C ALA A 455 1.07 12.54 -22.85
N SER A 456 0.94 11.29 -23.32
CA SER A 456 0.21 10.94 -24.54
C SER A 456 -1.00 10.05 -24.23
N PRO A 457 -2.23 10.59 -24.22
CA PRO A 457 -3.44 9.81 -23.98
C PRO A 457 -3.60 8.62 -24.94
N ARG A 458 -3.14 8.76 -26.19
CA ARG A 458 -3.14 7.68 -27.19
C ARG A 458 -2.23 6.53 -26.78
N ASP A 459 -1.03 6.84 -26.29
CA ASP A 459 -0.05 5.84 -25.89
C ASP A 459 -0.49 5.12 -24.60
N ILE A 460 -1.02 5.89 -23.64
CA ILE A 460 -1.68 5.36 -22.44
C ILE A 460 -2.81 4.39 -22.81
N LYS A 461 -3.68 4.79 -23.74
CA LYS A 461 -4.78 3.93 -24.18
C LYS A 461 -4.28 2.62 -24.80
N ALA A 462 -3.21 2.68 -25.60
CA ALA A 462 -2.60 1.48 -26.18
C ALA A 462 -2.00 0.53 -25.12
N ILE A 463 -1.42 1.08 -24.04
CA ILE A 463 -0.94 0.30 -22.89
C ILE A 463 -2.12 -0.35 -22.16
N GLN A 464 -3.18 0.40 -21.87
CA GLN A 464 -4.40 -0.12 -21.24
C GLN A 464 -5.05 -1.24 -22.05
N ASP A 465 -5.15 -1.08 -23.37
CA ASP A 465 -5.73 -2.12 -24.25
C ASP A 465 -4.90 -3.42 -24.23
N LYS A 466 -3.57 -3.29 -24.20
CA LYS A 466 -2.66 -4.44 -24.05
C LYS A 466 -2.83 -5.11 -22.68
N LEU A 467 -2.95 -4.34 -21.60
CA LEU A 467 -3.21 -4.83 -20.25
C LEU A 467 -4.53 -5.59 -20.17
N VAL A 468 -5.62 -5.02 -20.69
CA VAL A 468 -6.94 -5.66 -20.72
C VAL A 468 -6.90 -6.95 -21.53
N LYS A 469 -6.21 -6.96 -22.68
CA LYS A 469 -5.99 -8.19 -23.48
C LYS A 469 -5.23 -9.26 -22.71
N MET A 470 -4.33 -8.87 -21.80
CA MET A 470 -3.61 -9.77 -20.89
C MET A 470 -4.41 -10.18 -19.64
N GLY A 471 -5.66 -9.74 -19.52
CA GLY A 471 -6.57 -10.11 -18.45
C GLY A 471 -6.60 -9.16 -17.25
N ALA A 472 -5.95 -7.98 -17.34
CA ALA A 472 -6.08 -6.96 -16.31
C ALA A 472 -7.53 -6.45 -16.22
N TYR A 473 -7.95 -6.10 -15.00
CA TYR A 473 -9.26 -5.46 -14.78
C TYR A 473 -9.08 -3.95 -14.70
N LEU A 474 -9.31 -3.27 -15.83
CA LEU A 474 -9.25 -1.81 -15.96
C LEU A 474 -10.57 -1.31 -16.53
N LYS A 475 -11.62 -1.42 -15.71
CA LYS A 475 -12.91 -0.82 -16.04
C LYS A 475 -12.96 0.59 -15.51
N ASP A 476 -13.44 1.50 -16.34
CA ASP A 476 -13.83 2.84 -15.91
C ASP A 476 -14.91 2.73 -14.85
N TYR A 477 -14.86 3.62 -13.88
CA TYR A 477 -15.87 3.76 -12.86
C TYR A 477 -16.02 5.23 -12.50
N HIS A 478 -17.19 5.56 -11.97
CA HIS A 478 -17.46 6.89 -11.44
C HIS A 478 -18.16 6.71 -10.10
N ILE A 479 -17.45 7.07 -9.03
CA ILE A 479 -17.97 7.09 -7.67
C ILE A 479 -18.06 8.56 -7.29
N LYS A 480 -19.29 9.05 -7.13
CA LYS A 480 -19.52 10.43 -6.71
C LYS A 480 -19.03 10.61 -5.28
N ASN A 481 -18.17 11.60 -5.05
CA ASN A 481 -17.79 11.95 -3.69
C ASN A 481 -18.93 12.78 -3.05
N PRO A 482 -19.60 12.29 -1.99
CA PRO A 482 -20.71 13.02 -1.38
C PRO A 482 -20.27 14.35 -0.76
N LEU A 483 -18.97 14.52 -0.47
CA LEU A 483 -18.41 15.70 0.18
C LEU A 483 -17.89 16.76 -0.80
N GLU A 484 -17.90 16.51 -2.11
CA GLU A 484 -17.29 17.40 -3.10
C GLU A 484 -17.87 18.83 -3.10
N ASN A 485 -19.14 18.97 -2.72
CA ASN A 485 -19.84 20.26 -2.64
C ASN A 485 -19.92 20.80 -1.20
N HIS A 486 -19.30 20.12 -0.24
CA HIS A 486 -19.28 20.59 1.14
C HIS A 486 -18.36 21.82 1.26
N TRP A 487 -18.81 22.89 1.91
CA TRP A 487 -18.05 24.16 1.98
C TRP A 487 -16.66 24.00 2.62
N ALA A 488 -16.50 23.03 3.54
CA ALA A 488 -15.22 22.71 4.17
C ALA A 488 -14.36 21.68 3.39
N PHE A 489 -14.71 21.32 2.15
CA PHE A 489 -14.05 20.22 1.45
C PHE A 489 -12.54 20.44 1.21
N GLU A 490 -12.12 21.68 0.94
CA GLU A 490 -10.69 22.01 0.84
C GLU A 490 -9.96 21.84 2.18
N GLY A 491 -10.56 22.30 3.28
CA GLY A 491 -10.04 22.08 4.63
C GLY A 491 -9.93 20.60 4.96
N LEU A 492 -10.93 19.80 4.56
CA LEU A 492 -10.92 18.34 4.71
C LEU A 492 -9.77 17.70 3.93
N LYS A 493 -9.58 18.07 2.66
CA LYS A 493 -8.45 17.58 1.86
C LYS A 493 -7.10 17.90 2.50
N PHE A 494 -6.97 19.12 3.03
CA PHE A 494 -5.77 19.55 3.74
C PHE A 494 -5.50 18.67 4.97
N VAL A 495 -6.47 18.49 5.87
CA VAL A 495 -6.24 17.70 7.09
C VAL A 495 -6.03 16.21 6.79
N ASN A 496 -6.64 15.67 5.73
CA ASN A 496 -6.38 14.31 5.25
C ASN A 496 -4.95 14.18 4.71
N HIS A 497 -4.51 15.08 3.82
CA HIS A 497 -3.17 15.05 3.21
C HIS A 497 -2.08 14.98 4.27
N TRP A 498 -2.22 15.79 5.33
CA TRP A 498 -1.29 15.82 6.46
C TRP A 498 -1.57 14.76 7.52
N GLY A 499 -2.56 13.87 7.35
CA GLY A 499 -2.88 12.82 8.30
C GLY A 499 -3.21 13.33 9.71
N LEU A 500 -3.87 14.49 9.79
CA LEU A 500 -4.22 15.17 11.06
C LEU A 500 -5.50 14.61 11.69
N ILE A 501 -6.28 13.86 10.92
CA ILE A 501 -7.51 13.19 11.35
C ILE A 501 -7.54 11.74 10.84
N VAL A 502 -8.36 10.92 11.48
CA VAL A 502 -8.55 9.50 11.15
C VAL A 502 -10.05 9.25 11.02
N ALA A 503 -10.52 8.90 9.83
CA ALA A 503 -11.94 8.67 9.57
C ALA A 503 -12.39 7.22 9.90
N GLY A 504 -11.43 6.30 10.02
CA GLY A 504 -11.69 4.90 10.35
C GLY A 504 -12.36 4.12 9.23
N TYR A 505 -12.72 2.86 9.50
CA TYR A 505 -13.37 1.98 8.53
C TYR A 505 -14.71 2.49 7.99
N ASN A 506 -15.36 3.41 8.71
CA ASN A 506 -16.66 3.97 8.34
C ASN A 506 -16.54 5.25 7.51
N ASN A 507 -15.32 5.76 7.29
CA ASN A 507 -15.07 7.04 6.63
C ASN A 507 -15.88 8.19 7.28
N ASP A 508 -15.88 8.26 8.62
CA ASP A 508 -16.56 9.32 9.34
C ASP A 508 -15.58 10.44 9.71
N TRP A 509 -15.56 11.50 8.90
CA TRP A 509 -14.72 12.68 9.10
C TRP A 509 -15.29 13.66 10.13
N LYS A 510 -16.38 13.35 10.85
CA LYS A 510 -16.88 14.17 11.96
C LYS A 510 -17.14 15.64 11.61
N LEU A 511 -17.53 15.92 10.36
CA LEU A 511 -17.72 17.29 9.84
C LEU A 511 -18.73 18.11 10.65
N ASP A 512 -19.83 17.49 11.09
CA ASP A 512 -20.88 18.16 11.86
C ASP A 512 -20.78 17.90 13.38
N THR A 513 -19.76 17.17 13.83
CA THR A 513 -19.58 16.86 15.24
C THR A 513 -18.78 17.97 15.92
N PRO A 514 -19.20 18.48 17.09
CA PRO A 514 -18.40 19.41 17.88
C PRO A 514 -17.00 18.86 18.17
N ILE A 515 -15.97 19.66 17.91
CA ILE A 515 -14.58 19.29 18.21
C ILE A 515 -14.23 19.68 19.65
N SER A 516 -13.36 18.90 20.29
CA SER A 516 -12.83 19.25 21.61
C SER A 516 -11.72 20.31 21.50
N ARG A 517 -11.50 21.06 22.59
CA ARG A 517 -10.42 22.06 22.68
C ARG A 517 -9.04 21.44 22.43
N ILE A 518 -8.77 20.30 23.06
CA ILE A 518 -7.49 19.57 22.93
C ILE A 518 -7.27 19.03 21.51
N SER A 519 -8.31 18.50 20.86
CA SER A 519 -8.21 18.02 19.47
C SER A 519 -7.90 19.16 18.50
N PHE A 520 -8.56 20.31 18.66
CA PHE A 520 -8.30 21.48 17.82
C PHE A 520 -6.91 22.07 18.04
N TYR A 521 -6.45 22.14 19.30
CA TYR A 521 -5.10 22.56 19.64
C TYR A 521 -4.05 21.69 18.94
N TYR A 522 -4.10 20.35 19.13
CA TYR A 522 -3.10 19.47 18.54
C TYR A 522 -3.18 19.44 17.01
N MET A 523 -4.38 19.45 16.44
CA MET A 523 -4.54 19.51 14.98
C MET A 523 -3.89 20.78 14.42
N THR A 524 -4.12 21.94 15.03
CA THR A 524 -3.57 23.22 14.59
C THR A 524 -2.05 23.27 14.78
N ALA A 525 -1.55 22.88 15.95
CA ALA A 525 -0.12 22.85 16.25
C ALA A 525 0.65 21.89 15.32
N ASN A 526 0.10 20.71 15.05
CA ASN A 526 0.68 19.74 14.13
C ASN A 526 0.64 20.26 12.69
N ALA A 527 -0.47 20.86 12.25
CA ALA A 527 -0.56 21.48 10.93
C ALA A 527 0.49 22.58 10.75
N LEU A 528 0.66 23.49 11.72
CA LEU A 528 1.66 24.55 11.65
C LEU A 528 3.08 23.98 11.60
N THR A 529 3.37 22.99 12.43
CA THR A 529 4.69 22.33 12.47
C THR A 529 5.01 21.65 11.14
N ARG A 530 4.06 20.87 10.62
CA ARG A 530 4.28 19.93 9.51
C ARG A 530 4.04 20.56 8.15
N ALA A 531 2.94 21.31 7.99
CA ALA A 531 2.53 21.92 6.74
C ALA A 531 3.12 23.31 6.51
N ALA A 532 3.14 24.15 7.54
CA ALA A 532 3.63 25.53 7.42
C ALA A 532 5.12 25.67 7.79
N GLY A 533 5.76 24.63 8.32
CA GLY A 533 7.16 24.68 8.78
C GLY A 533 7.38 25.59 9.99
N ARG A 534 6.34 25.84 10.79
CA ARG A 534 6.32 26.81 11.89
C ARG A 534 6.40 26.18 13.29
N ALA A 535 7.28 25.20 13.45
CA ALA A 535 7.57 24.60 14.75
C ALA A 535 8.05 25.63 15.79
N ASP A 536 8.80 26.65 15.32
CA ASP A 536 9.23 27.81 16.10
C ASP A 536 8.05 28.54 16.74
N LEU A 537 6.99 28.76 15.97
CA LEU A 537 5.81 29.50 16.40
C LEU A 537 4.98 28.68 17.38
N VAL A 538 4.86 27.38 17.14
CA VAL A 538 4.20 26.45 18.06
C VAL A 538 4.87 26.47 19.43
N ALA A 539 6.20 26.34 19.47
CA ALA A 539 6.97 26.42 20.70
C ALA A 539 6.81 27.80 21.40
N ALA A 540 6.91 28.89 20.63
CA ALA A 540 6.82 30.26 21.16
C ALA A 540 5.43 30.65 21.69
N ARG A 541 4.39 29.84 21.44
CA ARG A 541 3.01 30.08 21.92
C ARG A 541 2.50 28.99 22.86
N ALA A 542 3.30 27.97 23.14
CA ALA A 542 2.87 26.80 23.92
C ALA A 542 2.34 27.18 25.31
N GLU A 543 3.05 28.03 26.06
CA GLU A 543 2.62 28.44 27.40
C GLU A 543 1.31 29.24 27.39
N VAL A 544 1.13 30.14 26.42
CA VAL A 544 -0.10 30.95 26.29
C VAL A 544 -1.30 30.07 25.93
N LEU A 545 -1.08 29.02 25.13
CA LEU A 545 -2.14 28.13 24.65
C LEU A 545 -2.33 26.88 25.52
N LYS A 546 -1.54 26.71 26.59
CA LYS A 546 -1.67 25.61 27.54
C LYS A 546 -3.09 25.40 28.08
N PRO A 547 -3.92 26.44 28.34
CA PRO A 547 -5.30 26.24 28.80
C PRO A 547 -6.19 25.46 27.83
N TYR A 548 -5.83 25.36 26.54
CA TYR A 548 -6.60 24.60 25.54
C TYR A 548 -6.35 23.09 25.59
N LEU A 549 -5.39 22.65 26.42
CA LEU A 549 -5.15 21.22 26.69
C LEU A 549 -6.15 20.64 27.70
N GLU A 550 -6.96 21.49 28.34
CA GLU A 550 -8.02 21.05 29.23
C GLU A 550 -9.20 20.46 28.45
N GLY A 551 -9.92 19.52 29.07
CA GLY A 551 -11.10 18.88 28.47
C GLY A 551 -12.24 19.88 28.20
N GLY A 552 -13.14 19.50 27.29
CA GLY A 552 -14.35 20.27 26.96
C GLY A 552 -14.51 20.53 25.48
N ASN A 553 -15.72 20.95 25.11
CA ASN A 553 -16.06 21.33 23.74
C ASN A 553 -15.45 22.69 23.41
N LEU A 554 -15.00 22.83 22.17
CA LEU A 554 -14.51 24.11 21.66
C LEU A 554 -15.69 25.00 21.27
N ASN A 555 -15.73 26.20 21.83
CA ASN A 555 -16.59 27.27 21.35
C ASN A 555 -15.82 28.19 20.37
N ARG A 556 -16.57 28.95 19.57
CA ARG A 556 -16.03 29.79 18.50
C ARG A 556 -15.14 30.93 19.02
N GLY A 557 -15.46 31.49 20.19
CA GLY A 557 -14.63 32.50 20.84
C GLY A 557 -13.23 31.98 21.18
N ASP A 558 -13.17 30.79 21.77
CA ASP A 558 -11.91 30.09 22.08
C ASP A 558 -11.14 29.72 20.81
N ALA A 559 -11.83 29.21 19.78
CA ALA A 559 -11.19 28.93 18.50
C ALA A 559 -10.56 30.18 17.89
N ALA A 560 -11.30 31.29 17.85
CA ALA A 560 -10.82 32.58 17.36
C ALA A 560 -9.59 33.05 18.13
N LYS A 561 -9.62 33.00 19.47
CA LYS A 561 -8.50 33.41 20.32
C LYS A 561 -7.25 32.56 20.08
N LEU A 562 -7.39 31.25 19.94
CA LEU A 562 -6.27 30.34 19.64
C LEU A 562 -5.63 30.70 18.29
N LEU A 563 -6.43 30.85 17.24
CA LEU A 563 -5.95 31.17 15.89
C LEU A 563 -5.27 32.55 15.84
N LEU A 564 -5.86 33.56 16.48
CA LEU A 564 -5.31 34.92 16.55
C LEU A 564 -4.00 34.97 17.36
N THR A 565 -3.87 34.15 18.40
CA THR A 565 -2.62 34.02 19.17
C THR A 565 -1.46 33.54 18.28
N TYR A 566 -1.72 32.61 17.36
CA TYR A 566 -0.73 32.20 16.37
C TYR A 566 -0.38 33.30 15.36
N LEU A 567 -1.32 34.21 15.07
CA LEU A 567 -1.04 35.42 14.28
C LEU A 567 -0.35 36.54 15.06
N GLY A 568 0.01 36.31 16.33
CA GLY A 568 0.73 37.27 17.17
C GLY A 568 -0.16 38.31 17.87
N VAL A 569 -1.48 38.13 17.85
CA VAL A 569 -2.42 38.98 18.60
C VAL A 569 -2.44 38.53 20.07
N ASP A 570 -2.37 39.46 21.02
CA ASP A 570 -2.65 39.14 22.43
C ASP A 570 -4.15 38.94 22.65
N ALA A 571 -4.62 37.74 22.35
CA ALA A 571 -6.05 37.42 22.36
C ALA A 571 -6.60 37.07 23.75
N ARG A 572 -5.76 37.05 24.80
CA ARG A 572 -6.15 36.64 26.16
C ARG A 572 -7.22 37.57 26.76
N THR A 573 -7.06 38.87 26.51
CA THR A 573 -7.94 39.92 27.05
C THR A 573 -9.06 40.32 26.09
N LEU A 574 -9.08 39.77 24.87
CA LEU A 574 -10.15 40.07 23.92
C LEU A 574 -11.48 39.52 24.43
N ASP A 575 -12.53 40.33 24.31
CA ASP A 575 -13.91 39.85 24.41
C ASP A 575 -14.13 38.73 23.36
N PRO A 576 -14.81 37.62 23.70
CA PRO A 576 -15.04 36.53 22.76
C PRO A 576 -15.70 36.95 21.44
N GLY A 577 -16.67 37.87 21.46
CA GLY A 577 -17.32 38.36 20.25
C GLY A 577 -16.37 39.17 19.37
N ALA A 578 -15.54 40.02 19.98
CA ALA A 578 -14.50 40.78 19.28
C ALA A 578 -13.44 39.85 18.64
N ALA A 579 -13.06 38.77 19.33
CA ALA A 579 -12.15 37.77 18.79
C ALA A 579 -12.75 37.08 17.55
N VAL A 580 -14.02 36.66 17.61
CA VAL A 580 -14.72 36.04 16.47
C VAL A 580 -14.81 36.97 15.27
N ALA A 581 -15.18 38.23 15.49
CA ALA A 581 -15.23 39.23 14.41
C ALA A 581 -13.87 39.41 13.74
N MET A 582 -12.80 39.59 14.53
CA MET A 582 -11.44 39.76 14.01
C MET A 582 -10.94 38.51 13.27
N ALA A 583 -11.24 37.31 13.77
CA ALA A 583 -10.88 36.07 13.08
C ALA A 583 -11.66 35.90 11.77
N GLY A 584 -12.93 36.28 11.73
CA GLY A 584 -13.75 36.34 10.51
C GLY A 584 -13.19 37.31 9.46
N GLU A 585 -12.83 38.54 9.86
CA GLU A 585 -12.21 39.53 8.97
C GLU A 585 -10.88 39.05 8.36
N LYS A 586 -10.12 38.24 9.10
CA LYS A 586 -8.88 37.61 8.62
C LYS A 586 -9.12 36.35 7.78
N GLY A 587 -10.39 35.94 7.60
CA GLY A 587 -10.78 34.74 6.86
C GLY A 587 -10.35 33.44 7.56
N LEU A 588 -10.16 33.45 8.88
CA LEU A 588 -9.83 32.28 9.68
C LEU A 588 -11.08 31.48 10.09
N LEU A 589 -12.23 32.15 10.20
CA LEU A 589 -13.52 31.53 10.50
C LEU A 589 -14.51 31.78 9.35
N PRO A 590 -15.27 30.77 8.89
CA PRO A 590 -16.24 30.89 7.82
C PRO A 590 -17.61 31.29 8.39
N LEU A 591 -17.72 32.53 8.87
CA LEU A 591 -18.90 33.01 9.63
C LEU A 591 -20.19 33.01 8.78
N GLU A 592 -20.08 33.11 7.46
CA GLU A 592 -21.17 32.97 6.51
C GLU A 592 -21.83 31.58 6.53
N HIS A 593 -21.07 30.55 6.91
CA HIS A 593 -21.55 29.17 7.01
C HIS A 593 -21.91 28.77 8.44
N THR A 594 -21.28 29.37 9.44
CA THR A 594 -21.26 28.86 10.82
C THR A 594 -21.87 29.82 11.85
N GLY A 595 -22.13 31.06 11.46
CA GLY A 595 -22.62 32.13 12.34
C GLY A 595 -21.53 32.76 13.20
N SER A 596 -21.86 33.84 13.91
CA SER A 596 -20.92 34.66 14.68
C SER A 596 -21.06 34.54 16.20
N ASP A 597 -21.94 33.65 16.70
CA ASP A 597 -22.11 33.44 18.14
C ASP A 597 -20.80 32.91 18.76
N PRO A 598 -20.15 33.64 19.68
CA PRO A 598 -18.92 33.20 20.32
C PRO A 598 -19.11 31.98 21.23
N ALA A 599 -20.32 31.73 21.74
CA ALA A 599 -20.64 30.54 22.53
C ALA A 599 -20.98 29.32 21.65
N GLY A 600 -21.15 29.53 20.35
CA GLY A 600 -21.46 28.46 19.39
C GLY A 600 -20.36 27.40 19.34
N ALA A 601 -20.77 26.13 19.28
CA ALA A 601 -19.85 25.01 19.17
C ALA A 601 -19.15 25.01 17.79
N VAL A 602 -17.85 24.72 17.79
CA VAL A 602 -17.07 24.56 16.55
C VAL A 602 -17.14 23.10 16.11
N THR A 603 -17.59 22.86 14.89
CA THR A 603 -17.66 21.52 14.31
C THR A 603 -16.33 21.11 13.67
N GLY A 604 -16.18 19.83 13.32
CA GLY A 604 -15.02 19.36 12.54
C GLY A 604 -14.81 20.16 11.25
N ALA A 605 -15.87 20.44 10.49
CA ALA A 605 -15.81 21.23 9.26
C ALA A 605 -15.22 22.63 9.48
N GLU A 606 -15.70 23.34 10.51
CA GLU A 606 -15.20 24.68 10.87
C GLU A 606 -13.74 24.62 11.31
N ALA A 607 -13.38 23.61 12.09
CA ALA A 607 -12.02 23.40 12.57
C ALA A 607 -11.02 23.07 11.44
N TYR A 608 -11.43 22.24 10.46
CA TYR A 608 -10.58 21.86 9.33
C TYR A 608 -10.33 23.05 8.40
N TYR A 609 -11.38 23.83 8.11
CA TYR A 609 -11.27 25.09 7.40
C TYR A 609 -10.30 26.03 8.13
N ALA A 610 -10.55 26.31 9.41
CA ALA A 610 -9.75 27.27 10.17
C ALA A 610 -8.26 26.90 10.24
N THR A 611 -7.96 25.60 10.39
CA THR A 611 -6.60 25.08 10.43
C THR A 611 -5.87 25.28 9.08
N GLU A 612 -6.53 24.94 7.98
CA GLU A 612 -6.00 25.15 6.62
C GLU A 612 -5.72 26.63 6.36
N ARG A 613 -6.70 27.51 6.67
CA ARG A 613 -6.57 28.95 6.48
C ARG A 613 -5.42 29.55 7.26
N LEU A 614 -5.25 29.15 8.52
CA LEU A 614 -4.14 29.62 9.34
C LEU A 614 -2.79 29.22 8.74
N CYS A 615 -2.66 27.96 8.28
CA CYS A 615 -1.45 27.49 7.62
C CYS A 615 -1.17 28.27 6.33
N ALA A 616 -2.19 28.50 5.50
CA ALA A 616 -2.07 29.25 4.25
C ALA A 616 -1.60 30.71 4.48
N LEU A 617 -2.07 31.36 5.56
CA LEU A 617 -1.64 32.71 5.94
C LEU A 617 -0.18 32.74 6.42
N LEU A 618 0.23 31.77 7.24
CA LEU A 618 1.57 31.75 7.82
C LEU A 618 2.65 31.22 6.87
N ALA A 619 2.29 30.38 5.90
CA ALA A 619 3.19 29.92 4.85
C ALA A 619 3.63 31.08 3.93
N LYS A 620 2.72 32.01 3.59
CA LYS A 620 3.01 33.20 2.76
C LYS A 620 3.94 34.23 3.43
N GLY A 621 4.09 34.16 4.75
CA GLY A 621 4.96 35.06 5.51
C GLY A 621 6.45 34.68 5.50
N SER A 622 6.80 33.47 5.03
CA SER A 622 8.15 32.90 5.14
C SER A 622 9.03 33.11 3.89
N SER A 623 8.56 33.87 2.90
CA SER A 623 9.30 34.25 1.70
C SER A 623 9.71 35.74 1.70
N ARG A 624 10.09 36.30 2.85
CA ARG A 624 10.66 37.64 2.97
C ARG A 624 11.96 37.62 3.74
#